data_AF-A0AA36JMV2-F1
#
_entry.id   AF-A0AA36JMV2-F1
#
_cell.length_a   1.000
_cell.length_b   1.000
_cell.length_c   1.000
_cell.angle_alpha   90.00
_cell.angle_beta   90.00
_cell.angle_gamma   90.00
#
_symmetry.space_group_name_H-M   'P 1'
#
loop_
_entity.id
_entity.type
_entity.pdbx_description
1 polymer ?
#
loop_
_entity_poly.entity_id
_entity_poly.type
_entity_poly.pdbx_seq_one_letter_code
_entity_poly.pdbx_strand_id
1 'polypeptide(L)'
;MGISDFAQGQLGEVVYCELPEVGAKFSAKDTVCTLESVKAVGEVYAPVDCEVTEVNTKLNDEPALVNSSPEEDGWLMKVTFSGDTGALMDKAAYDKHLESEAKEE
;
A
#
# COMPACT_ATOMS: atom_id res chain seq x y z
N MET A 1 -5.39 4.13 2.68
CA MET A 1 -4.39 3.59 1.74
C MET A 1 -3.65 2.45 2.42
N GLY A 2 -3.47 1.35 1.71
CA GLY A 2 -2.78 0.14 2.15
C GLY A 2 -2.39 -0.70 0.93
N ILE A 3 -2.01 -1.95 1.15
CA ILE A 3 -1.71 -2.90 0.05
C ILE A 3 -2.81 -3.97 -0.04
N SER A 4 -2.94 -4.60 -1.21
CA SER A 4 -3.91 -5.68 -1.42
C SER A 4 -3.43 -7.00 -0.81
N ASP A 5 -4.36 -7.95 -0.65
CA ASP A 5 -4.01 -9.33 -0.25
C ASP A 5 -3.00 -9.98 -1.21
N PHE A 6 -3.12 -9.70 -2.51
CA PHE A 6 -2.14 -10.16 -3.49
C PHE A 6 -0.74 -9.61 -3.20
N ALA A 7 -0.63 -8.30 -2.95
CA ALA A 7 0.66 -7.65 -2.72
C ALA A 7 1.37 -8.17 -1.46
N GLN A 8 0.64 -8.37 -0.34
CA GLN A 8 1.25 -8.93 0.88
C GLN A 8 1.74 -10.37 0.64
N GLY A 9 1.01 -11.16 -0.15
CA GLY A 9 1.40 -12.52 -0.49
C GLY A 9 2.70 -12.58 -1.29
N GLN A 10 2.91 -11.63 -2.21
CA GLN A 10 4.15 -11.49 -2.97
C GLN A 10 5.33 -11.02 -2.10
N LEU A 11 5.07 -10.11 -1.16
CA LEU A 11 6.10 -9.60 -0.27
C LEU A 11 6.58 -10.67 0.73
N GLY A 12 5.68 -11.51 1.23
CA GLY A 12 5.94 -12.41 2.35
C GLY A 12 5.76 -11.71 3.70
N GLU A 13 6.22 -12.36 4.77
CA GLU A 13 6.03 -11.89 6.15
C GLU A 13 6.70 -10.53 6.39
N VAL A 14 5.88 -9.51 6.61
CA VAL A 14 6.28 -8.13 6.86
C VAL A 14 6.77 -8.00 8.29
N VAL A 15 7.98 -7.48 8.44
CA VAL A 15 8.67 -7.32 9.73
C VAL A 15 8.89 -5.86 10.11
N TYR A 16 8.77 -4.94 9.15
CA TYR A 16 8.91 -3.51 9.40
C TYR A 16 8.15 -2.66 8.37
N CYS A 17 7.59 -1.54 8.83
CA CYS A 17 6.87 -0.57 8.01
C CYS A 17 7.48 0.83 8.22
N GLU A 18 8.08 1.40 7.19
CA GLU A 18 8.54 2.79 7.19
C GLU A 18 7.36 3.69 6.75
N LEU A 19 6.62 4.20 7.74
CA LEU A 19 5.46 5.06 7.50
C LEU A 19 5.88 6.53 7.32
N PRO A 20 5.16 7.31 6.49
CA PRO A 20 5.47 8.72 6.28
C PRO A 20 5.08 9.59 7.48
N GLU A 21 5.47 10.86 7.46
CA GLU A 21 4.99 11.85 8.44
C GLU A 21 3.58 12.35 8.09
N VAL A 22 2.75 12.60 9.10
CA VAL A 22 1.45 13.27 8.91
C VAL A 22 1.67 14.70 8.42
N GLY A 23 0.95 15.10 7.39
CA GLY A 23 1.10 16.38 6.69
C GLY A 23 2.09 16.34 5.52
N ALA A 24 2.81 15.23 5.30
CA ALA A 24 3.65 15.05 4.13
C ALA A 24 2.81 15.03 2.84
N LYS A 25 3.35 15.61 1.78
CA LYS A 25 2.72 15.71 0.45
C LYS A 25 3.54 14.95 -0.57
N PHE A 26 2.85 14.21 -1.43
CA PHE A 26 3.45 13.36 -2.44
C PHE A 26 2.78 13.60 -3.78
N SER A 27 3.57 13.53 -4.86
CA SER A 27 3.08 13.53 -6.23
C SER A 27 2.77 12.10 -6.67
N ALA A 28 1.95 11.93 -7.70
CA ALA A 28 1.72 10.62 -8.29
C ALA A 28 3.04 9.89 -8.59
N LYS A 29 3.12 8.60 -8.19
CA LYS A 29 4.29 7.70 -8.29
C LYS A 29 5.45 7.98 -7.33
N ASP A 30 5.38 9.00 -6.48
CA ASP A 30 6.36 9.15 -5.40
C ASP A 30 6.21 7.99 -4.39
N THR A 31 7.32 7.49 -3.85
CA THR A 31 7.30 6.49 -2.78
C THR A 31 6.79 7.14 -1.49
N VAL A 32 5.66 6.64 -0.97
CA VAL A 32 5.03 7.14 0.26
C VAL A 32 5.39 6.33 1.49
N CYS A 33 5.75 5.07 1.32
CA CYS A 33 6.05 4.13 2.41
C CYS A 33 6.89 2.98 1.87
N THR A 34 7.76 2.44 2.71
CA THR A 34 8.56 1.24 2.44
C THR A 34 8.12 0.13 3.40
N LEU A 35 7.93 -1.08 2.88
CA LEU A 35 7.60 -2.27 3.65
C LEU A 35 8.76 -3.26 3.55
N GLU A 36 9.32 -3.67 4.68
CA GLU A 36 10.36 -4.70 4.70
C GLU A 36 9.76 -6.02 5.16
N SER A 37 10.04 -7.08 4.39
CA SER A 37 9.68 -8.44 4.71
C SER A 37 10.93 -9.30 4.91
N VAL A 38 10.74 -10.53 5.38
CA VAL A 38 11.82 -11.52 5.45
C VAL A 38 12.42 -11.86 4.07
N LYS A 39 11.68 -11.59 2.99
CA LYS A 39 12.06 -12.00 1.62
C LYS A 39 12.47 -10.83 0.72
N ALA A 40 11.86 -9.67 0.90
CA ALA A 40 11.95 -8.56 -0.05
C ALA A 40 11.67 -7.21 0.63
N VAL A 41 11.93 -6.14 -0.11
CA VAL A 41 11.51 -4.77 0.23
C VAL A 41 10.49 -4.31 -0.80
N GLY A 42 9.34 -3.85 -0.34
CA GLY A 42 8.27 -3.32 -1.17
C GLY A 42 8.16 -1.81 -1.01
N GLU A 43 8.06 -1.10 -2.13
CA GLU A 43 7.76 0.32 -2.14
C GLU A 43 6.27 0.53 -2.42
N VAL A 44 5.63 1.38 -1.62
CA VAL A 44 4.24 1.79 -1.83
C VAL A 44 4.27 3.18 -2.44
N TYR A 45 3.65 3.32 -3.62
CA TYR A 45 3.62 4.58 -4.35
C TYR A 45 2.31 5.34 -4.15
N ALA A 46 2.38 6.66 -4.22
CA ALA A 46 1.20 7.51 -4.30
C ALA A 46 0.46 7.24 -5.63
N PRO A 47 -0.84 6.85 -5.61
CA PRO A 47 -1.59 6.60 -6.83
C PRO A 47 -1.86 7.88 -7.63
N VAL A 48 -2.02 9.00 -6.91
CA VAL A 48 -2.22 10.36 -7.40
C VAL A 48 -1.63 11.32 -6.37
N ASP A 49 -1.54 12.60 -6.70
CA ASP A 49 -1.13 13.64 -5.74
C ASP A 49 -1.97 13.59 -4.47
N CYS A 50 -1.32 13.56 -3.31
CA CYS A 50 -1.98 13.37 -2.03
C CYS A 50 -1.25 14.02 -0.84
N GLU A 51 -1.98 14.19 0.25
CA GLU A 51 -1.47 14.63 1.56
C GLU A 51 -1.84 13.60 2.64
N VAL A 52 -0.87 13.21 3.46
CA VAL A 52 -1.06 12.25 4.56
C VAL A 52 -1.81 12.94 5.71
N THR A 53 -2.94 12.36 6.11
CA THR A 53 -3.77 12.89 7.21
C THR A 53 -3.66 12.07 8.48
N GLU A 54 -3.29 10.80 8.38
CA GLU A 54 -3.13 9.88 9.52
C GLU A 54 -2.23 8.71 9.13
N VAL A 55 -1.50 8.14 10.08
CA VAL A 55 -0.71 6.92 9.90
C VAL A 55 -1.08 5.87 10.94
N ASN A 56 -0.99 4.60 10.56
CA ASN A 56 -1.34 3.50 11.46
C ASN A 56 -0.17 3.17 12.40
N THR A 57 -0.11 3.88 13.53
CA THR A 57 0.97 3.71 14.51
C THR A 57 1.02 2.30 15.13
N LYS A 58 -0.04 1.50 15.00
CA LYS A 58 -0.04 0.10 15.49
C LYS A 58 1.00 -0.76 14.76
N LEU A 59 1.33 -0.43 13.51
CA LEU A 59 2.27 -1.20 12.69
C LEU A 59 3.71 -1.13 13.21
N ASN A 60 4.02 -0.19 14.11
CA ASN A 60 5.32 -0.14 14.79
C ASN A 60 5.52 -1.34 15.74
N ASP A 61 4.43 -1.81 16.35
CA ASP A 61 4.43 -2.93 17.29
C ASP A 61 3.94 -4.23 16.62
N GLU A 62 3.04 -4.10 15.64
CA GLU A 62 2.35 -5.23 14.99
C GLU A 62 2.42 -5.13 13.44
N PRO A 63 3.63 -5.20 12.82
CA PRO A 63 3.77 -5.10 11.36
C PRO A 63 3.07 -6.24 10.60
N ALA A 64 2.89 -7.40 11.23
CA ALA A 64 2.19 -8.56 10.68
C ALA A 64 0.69 -8.31 10.39
N LEU A 65 0.12 -7.18 10.85
CA LEU A 65 -1.22 -6.75 10.42
C LEU A 65 -1.30 -6.50 8.92
N VAL A 66 -0.19 -6.09 8.29
CA VAL A 66 -0.11 -5.94 6.82
C VAL A 66 -0.33 -7.29 6.10
N ASN A 67 0.06 -8.41 6.70
CA ASN A 67 -0.20 -9.73 6.13
C ASN A 67 -1.57 -10.29 6.52
N SER A 68 -1.97 -10.15 7.79
CA SER A 68 -3.16 -10.82 8.32
C SER A 68 -4.47 -10.06 8.07
N SER A 69 -4.39 -8.75 7.85
CA SER A 69 -5.55 -7.85 7.69
C SER A 69 -5.25 -6.70 6.71
N PRO A 70 -4.69 -6.96 5.50
CA PRO A 70 -4.13 -5.94 4.60
C PRO A 70 -5.11 -4.81 4.22
N GLU A 71 -6.39 -5.17 4.06
CA GLU A 71 -7.44 -4.25 3.61
C GLU A 71 -8.29 -3.67 4.76
N GLU A 72 -8.03 -4.09 6.00
CA GLU A 72 -8.76 -3.66 7.20
C GLU A 72 -7.78 -3.08 8.25
N ASP A 73 -7.33 -3.88 9.24
CA ASP A 73 -6.48 -3.40 10.34
C ASP A 73 -5.04 -3.08 9.92
N GLY A 74 -4.60 -3.61 8.77
CA GLY A 74 -3.29 -3.43 8.14
C GLY A 74 -3.18 -2.19 7.24
N TRP A 75 -4.17 -1.28 7.28
CA TRP A 75 -4.06 0.01 6.58
C TRP A 75 -2.78 0.75 6.97
N LEU A 76 -2.10 1.37 6.00
CA LEU A 76 -0.80 2.03 6.25
C LEU A 76 -0.98 3.48 6.67
N MET A 77 -1.83 4.19 5.92
CA MET A 77 -2.07 5.63 6.10
C MET A 77 -3.44 6.06 5.56
N LYS A 78 -3.98 7.15 6.08
CA LYS A 78 -5.09 7.88 5.47
C LYS A 78 -4.53 9.09 4.75
N VAL A 79 -5.11 9.38 3.59
CA VAL A 79 -4.68 10.50 2.76
C VAL A 79 -5.89 11.26 2.25
N THR A 80 -5.67 12.53 1.92
CA THR A 80 -6.57 13.30 1.06
C THR A 80 -5.98 13.34 -0.34
N PHE A 81 -6.73 12.91 -1.35
CA PHE A 81 -6.32 13.01 -2.74
C PHE A 81 -6.59 14.41 -3.27
N SER A 82 -5.62 14.98 -3.98
CA SER A 82 -5.74 16.23 -4.73
C SER A 82 -5.61 16.04 -6.24
N GLY A 83 -5.13 14.88 -6.70
CA GLY A 83 -5.06 14.51 -8.12
C GLY A 83 -6.31 13.80 -8.65
N ASP A 84 -6.36 13.58 -9.97
CA ASP A 84 -7.45 12.87 -10.65
C ASP A 84 -7.37 11.36 -10.43
N THR A 85 -8.39 10.79 -9.79
CA THR A 85 -8.51 9.35 -9.51
C THR A 85 -9.23 8.59 -10.62
N GLY A 86 -9.70 9.24 -11.68
CA GLY A 86 -10.52 8.63 -12.74
C GLY A 86 -9.81 7.54 -13.56
N ALA A 87 -8.47 7.50 -13.50
CA ALA A 87 -7.66 6.48 -14.17
C ALA A 87 -7.36 5.25 -13.28
N LEU A 88 -7.77 5.27 -12.00
CA LEU A 88 -7.57 4.13 -11.10
C LEU A 88 -8.55 3.00 -11.43
N MET A 89 -8.11 1.77 -11.18
CA MET A 89 -8.92 0.58 -11.37
C MET A 89 -9.93 0.42 -10.23
N ASP A 90 -11.15 0.01 -10.56
CA ASP A 90 -12.04 -0.58 -9.57
C ASP A 90 -11.63 -2.03 -9.24
N LYS A 91 -12.31 -2.64 -8.27
CA LYS A 91 -12.01 -4.00 -7.82
C LYS A 91 -12.09 -5.03 -8.95
N ALA A 92 -13.12 -4.96 -9.80
CA ALA A 92 -13.32 -5.93 -10.87
C ALA A 92 -12.25 -5.80 -11.97
N ALA A 93 -11.85 -4.57 -12.30
CA ALA A 93 -10.76 -4.28 -13.22
C ALA A 93 -9.42 -4.75 -12.65
N TYR A 94 -9.16 -4.53 -11.36
CA TYR A 94 -7.94 -4.98 -10.70
C TYR A 94 -7.83 -6.51 -10.63
N ASP A 95 -8.91 -7.21 -10.27
CA ASP A 95 -8.92 -8.67 -10.21
C ASP A 95 -8.65 -9.27 -11.61
N LYS A 96 -9.22 -8.68 -12.66
CA LYS A 96 -8.94 -9.07 -14.05
C LYS A 96 -7.48 -8.80 -14.46
N HIS A 97 -6.90 -7.70 -13.99
CA HIS A 97 -5.50 -7.37 -14.25
C HIS A 97 -4.56 -8.41 -13.59
N LEU A 98 -4.85 -8.83 -12.35
CA LEU A 98 -4.11 -9.90 -11.68
C LEU A 98 -4.19 -11.23 -12.44
N GLU A 99 -5.36 -11.58 -12.98
CA GLU A 99 -5.52 -12.78 -13.80
C GLU A 99 -4.73 -12.74 -15.12
N SER A 100 -4.51 -11.56 -15.71
CA SER A 100 -3.68 -11.42 -16.91
C SER A 100 -2.20 -11.57 -16.58
N GLU A 101 -1.72 -10.92 -15.52
CA GLU A 101 -0.32 -10.99 -15.10
C GLU A 101 0.07 -12.44 -14.74
N ALA A 102 -0.79 -13.17 -14.02
CA ALA A 102 -0.56 -14.57 -13.65
C ALA A 102 -0.57 -15.56 -14.84
N LYS A 103 -1.02 -15.14 -16.03
CA LYS A 103 -1.00 -15.96 -17.25
C LYS A 103 0.20 -15.65 -18.16
N GLU A 104 0.91 -14.56 -17.88
CA GLU A 104 2.09 -14.14 -18.64
C GLU A 104 3.41 -14.65 -18.04
N GLU A 105 3.39 -15.13 -16.78
CA GLU A 105 4.47 -15.92 -16.14
C GLU A 105 4.35 -17.44 -16.41
#